data_AF-A0A919AB24-F1
#
_entry.id   AF-A0A919AB24-F1
#
_cell.length_a   1.000
_cell.length_b   1.000
_cell.length_c   1.000
_cell.angle_alpha   90.00
_cell.angle_beta   90.00
_cell.angle_gamma   90.00
#
_symmetry.space_group_name_H-M   'P 1'
#
loop_
_entity.id
_entity.type
_entity.pdbx_description
1 polymer ?
#
loop_
_entity_poly.entity_id
_entity_poly.type
_entity_poly.pdbx_seq_one_letter_code
_entity_poly.pdbx_strand_id
1 'polypeptide(L)'
;MLSPKPELVWQGRVHLGDEPGVYGDSCYSGLAVDIPLTLLKTDPGGADTTTLQIVTEDVETFAGYPGHLITVVLYEPEPSQPLHFREVELASTRLTSADDNRVNVSINLANRPSPARVSVRVRVDTEVPAGLYDDFVVTRLSNKSSNYTWVASLGFPA
;
A
#
# COMPACT_ATOMS: atom_id res chain seq x y z
N MET A 1 -24.89 -0.23 -2.45
CA MET A 1 -24.77 -1.39 -1.55
C MET A 1 -23.38 -1.29 -0.91
N LEU A 2 -23.28 -1.06 0.40
CA LEU A 2 -21.98 -0.92 1.08
C LEU A 2 -21.36 -2.32 1.25
N SER A 3 -20.05 -2.45 1.02
CA SER A 3 -19.32 -3.71 1.18
C SER A 3 -19.48 -4.24 2.61
N PRO A 4 -19.68 -5.57 2.83
CA PRO A 4 -19.73 -6.17 4.16
C PRO A 4 -18.38 -6.11 4.90
N LYS A 5 -17.29 -5.76 4.19
CA LYS A 5 -15.96 -5.51 4.76
C LYS A 5 -15.47 -4.14 4.26
N PRO A 6 -16.02 -3.02 4.77
CA PRO A 6 -15.69 -1.67 4.29
C PRO A 6 -14.20 -1.30 4.50
N GLU A 7 -13.52 -2.04 5.36
CA GLU A 7 -12.08 -1.89 5.62
C GLU A 7 -11.20 -2.76 4.72
N LEU A 8 -11.71 -3.81 4.09
CA LEU A 8 -10.87 -4.69 3.26
C LEU A 8 -10.73 -4.08 1.85
N VAL A 9 -9.50 -3.77 1.45
CA VAL A 9 -9.20 -3.29 0.09
C VAL A 9 -8.86 -4.46 -0.81
N TRP A 10 -7.88 -5.27 -0.39
CA TRP A 10 -7.35 -6.37 -1.16
C TRP A 10 -6.86 -7.48 -0.24
N GLN A 11 -7.00 -8.72 -0.71
CA GLN A 11 -6.45 -9.91 -0.08
C GLN A 11 -6.00 -10.88 -1.17
N GLY A 12 -4.80 -11.42 -1.03
CA GLY A 12 -4.17 -12.32 -2.00
C GLY A 12 -2.80 -12.73 -1.51
N ARG A 13 -1.92 -13.16 -2.41
CA ARG A 13 -0.53 -13.50 -2.10
C ARG A 13 0.35 -13.01 -3.25
N VAL A 14 1.15 -11.99 -2.98
CA VAL A 14 2.14 -11.47 -3.94
C VAL A 14 3.51 -11.63 -3.33
N HIS A 15 4.33 -12.47 -3.94
CA HIS A 15 5.70 -12.71 -3.52
C HIS A 15 6.62 -11.65 -4.11
N LEU A 16 7.39 -11.02 -3.22
CA LEU A 16 8.43 -10.07 -3.51
C LEU A 16 9.78 -10.62 -3.10
N GLY A 17 10.81 -10.39 -3.91
CA GLY A 17 12.18 -10.85 -3.67
C GLY A 17 12.93 -11.08 -4.99
N ASP A 18 14.17 -11.56 -4.92
CA ASP A 18 14.98 -11.90 -6.10
C ASP A 18 14.91 -13.37 -6.51
N GLU A 19 14.39 -14.28 -5.67
CA GLU A 19 14.31 -15.70 -5.99
C GLU A 19 12.87 -16.16 -6.29
N PRO A 20 12.48 -16.44 -7.54
CA PRO A 20 11.17 -17.00 -7.82
C PRO A 20 11.05 -18.44 -7.30
N GLY A 21 9.84 -18.83 -6.88
CA GLY A 21 9.53 -20.24 -6.56
C GLY A 21 9.74 -20.65 -5.10
N VAL A 22 10.15 -19.73 -4.23
CA VAL A 22 10.16 -19.91 -2.76
C VAL A 22 8.75 -20.23 -2.25
N TYR A 23 7.75 -19.51 -2.78
CA TYR A 23 6.34 -19.66 -2.43
C TYR A 23 5.54 -20.27 -3.59
N GLY A 24 5.14 -21.53 -3.45
CA GLY A 24 4.41 -22.26 -4.51
C GLY A 24 2.95 -21.83 -4.70
N ASP A 25 2.42 -20.98 -3.82
CA ASP A 25 1.01 -20.56 -3.78
C ASP A 25 0.82 -19.04 -3.92
N SER A 26 1.85 -18.33 -4.39
CA SER A 26 1.84 -16.87 -4.57
C SER A 26 2.21 -16.47 -6.00
N CYS A 27 1.81 -15.26 -6.39
CA CYS A 27 2.26 -14.67 -7.66
C CYS A 27 3.60 -13.96 -7.44
N TYR A 28 4.66 -14.39 -8.12
CA TYR A 28 5.95 -13.71 -8.08
C TYR A 28 5.90 -12.38 -8.86
N SER A 29 6.22 -11.27 -8.20
CA SER A 29 6.20 -9.92 -8.76
C SER A 29 7.60 -9.28 -8.85
N GLY A 30 8.64 -9.97 -8.39
CA GLY A 30 10.00 -9.43 -8.31
C GLY A 30 10.15 -8.43 -7.16
N LEU A 31 10.75 -7.27 -7.41
CA LEU A 31 11.19 -6.37 -6.34
C LEU A 31 10.14 -5.38 -5.82
N ALA A 32 8.97 -5.31 -6.45
CA ALA A 32 7.91 -4.41 -6.03
C ALA A 32 6.51 -4.87 -6.45
N VAL A 33 5.51 -4.41 -5.70
CA VAL A 33 4.10 -4.42 -6.10
C VAL A 33 3.50 -3.05 -5.86
N ASP A 34 2.57 -2.66 -6.73
CA ASP A 34 1.80 -1.43 -6.62
C ASP A 34 0.30 -1.78 -6.60
N ILE A 35 -0.38 -1.50 -5.48
CA ILE A 35 -1.78 -1.85 -5.28
C ILE A 35 -2.62 -0.56 -5.36
N PRO A 36 -3.33 -0.32 -6.49
CA PRO A 36 -4.16 0.86 -6.64
C PRO A 36 -5.44 0.71 -5.83
N LEU A 37 -5.91 1.81 -5.23
CA LEU A 37 -7.15 1.91 -4.51
C LEU A 37 -7.78 3.29 -4.67
N THR A 38 -9.07 3.36 -4.40
CA THR A 38 -9.83 4.61 -4.36
C THR A 38 -10.38 4.82 -2.96
N LEU A 39 -10.15 6.01 -2.41
CA LEU A 39 -10.64 6.42 -1.10
C LEU A 39 -11.78 7.42 -1.26
N LEU A 40 -12.96 7.05 -0.77
CA LEU A 40 -14.15 7.87 -0.76
C LEU A 40 -14.40 8.41 0.65
N LYS A 41 -14.41 9.74 0.80
CA LYS A 41 -14.87 10.40 2.04
C LYS A 41 -16.40 10.29 2.13
N THR A 42 -16.91 9.62 3.15
CA THR A 42 -18.35 9.38 3.36
C THR A 42 -18.97 10.38 4.33
N ASP A 43 -18.17 10.91 5.27
CA ASP A 43 -18.57 11.94 6.23
C ASP A 43 -17.72 13.20 6.01
N PRO A 44 -18.29 14.27 5.40
CA PRO A 44 -17.57 15.53 5.19
C PRO A 44 -17.05 16.18 6.47
N GLY A 45 -17.74 16.00 7.60
CA GLY A 45 -17.35 16.54 8.91
C GLY A 45 -16.38 15.66 9.69
N GLY A 46 -16.13 14.43 9.21
CA GLY A 46 -15.16 13.51 9.81
C GLY A 46 -13.71 13.86 9.48
N ALA A 47 -12.80 13.13 10.13
CA ALA A 47 -11.35 13.33 9.98
C ALA A 47 -10.87 13.24 8.53
N ASP A 48 -9.92 14.10 8.16
CA ASP A 48 -9.24 14.06 6.85
C ASP A 48 -8.14 13.00 6.76
N THR A 49 -7.99 12.18 7.81
CA THR A 49 -6.97 11.14 7.90
C THR A 49 -7.58 9.75 7.85
N THR A 50 -6.80 8.81 7.35
CA THR A 50 -7.10 7.37 7.43
C THR A 50 -5.81 6.58 7.50
N THR A 51 -5.88 5.33 7.96
CA THR A 51 -4.70 4.46 8.10
C THR A 51 -4.79 3.28 7.14
N LEU A 52 -3.80 3.12 6.28
CA LEU A 52 -3.66 1.95 5.42
C LEU A 52 -2.80 0.91 6.15
N GLN A 53 -3.35 -0.28 6.36
CA GLN A 53 -2.65 -1.41 6.98
C GLN A 53 -2.22 -2.39 5.89
N ILE A 54 -0.93 -2.65 5.84
CA ILE A 54 -0.32 -3.67 5.00
C ILE A 54 0.02 -4.85 5.90
N VAL A 55 -0.38 -6.05 5.47
CA VAL A 55 -0.03 -7.31 6.12
C VAL A 55 0.83 -8.12 5.16
N THR A 56 1.92 -8.65 5.68
CA THR A 56 2.87 -9.51 4.98
C THR A 56 2.97 -10.88 5.66
N GLU A 57 3.83 -11.73 5.13
CA GLU A 57 4.33 -12.97 5.74
C GLU A 57 5.82 -13.05 5.47
N ASP A 58 6.57 -13.61 6.43
CA ASP A 58 8.00 -13.92 6.36
C ASP A 58 8.94 -12.74 6.03
N VAL A 59 8.61 -11.52 6.50
CA VAL A 59 9.53 -10.39 6.33
C VAL A 59 10.78 -10.54 7.19
N GLU A 60 11.93 -10.64 6.53
CA GLU A 60 13.25 -10.63 7.13
C GLU A 60 14.06 -9.40 6.70
N THR A 61 14.79 -8.80 7.64
CA THR A 61 15.61 -7.62 7.38
C THR A 61 17.00 -7.78 7.98
N PHE A 62 18.00 -7.35 7.22
CA PHE A 62 19.39 -7.40 7.64
C PHE A 62 19.74 -6.21 8.54
N ALA A 63 20.41 -6.47 9.66
CA ALA A 63 20.87 -5.41 10.56
C ALA A 63 21.79 -4.42 9.82
N GLY A 64 21.53 -3.12 9.99
CA GLY A 64 22.28 -2.04 9.34
C GLY A 64 21.69 -1.55 8.02
N TYR A 65 20.67 -2.23 7.48
CA TYR A 65 19.91 -1.81 6.31
C TYR A 65 18.55 -1.21 6.72
N PRO A 66 17.97 -0.31 5.91
CA PRO A 66 16.77 0.41 6.30
C PRO A 66 15.48 -0.43 6.28
N GLY A 67 15.47 -1.58 5.60
CA GLY A 67 14.29 -2.42 5.43
C GLY A 67 13.45 -2.04 4.22
N HIS A 68 12.38 -2.78 3.98
CA HIS A 68 11.56 -2.64 2.78
C HIS A 68 10.81 -1.31 2.78
N LEU A 69 10.72 -0.66 1.62
CA LEU A 69 10.07 0.63 1.49
C LEU A 69 8.59 0.45 1.20
N ILE A 70 7.74 1.14 1.97
CA ILE A 70 6.34 1.31 1.64
C ILE A 70 6.09 2.79 1.38
N THR A 71 5.50 3.07 0.23
CA THR A 71 5.14 4.44 -0.18
C THR A 71 3.67 4.48 -0.55
N VAL A 72 2.97 5.51 -0.08
CA VAL A 72 1.60 5.78 -0.47
C VAL A 72 1.57 6.98 -1.40
N VAL A 73 1.08 6.79 -2.62
CA VAL A 73 1.11 7.80 -3.68
C VAL A 73 -0.32 8.20 -4.04
N LEU A 74 -0.60 9.51 -4.05
CA LEU A 74 -1.82 10.09 -4.59
C LEU A 74 -1.62 10.41 -6.08
N TYR A 75 -2.61 10.07 -6.89
CA TYR A 75 -2.67 10.37 -8.32
C TYR A 75 -3.67 11.49 -8.57
N GLU A 76 -3.16 12.71 -8.72
CA GLU A 76 -3.98 13.89 -9.03
C GLU A 76 -4.06 14.10 -10.54
N PRO A 77 -5.26 14.26 -11.14
CA PRO A 77 -5.36 14.58 -12.56
C PRO A 77 -4.56 15.84 -12.90
N GLU A 78 -3.76 15.79 -13.96
CA GLU A 78 -3.04 16.96 -14.42
C GLU A 78 -3.96 17.83 -15.31
N PRO A 79 -4.31 19.07 -14.92
CA PRO A 79 -5.31 19.86 -15.64
C PRO A 79 -4.94 20.17 -17.10
N SER A 80 -3.65 20.27 -17.39
CA SER A 80 -3.12 20.50 -18.73
C SER A 80 -2.99 19.22 -19.57
N GLN A 81 -3.12 18.04 -18.96
CA GLN A 81 -2.88 16.75 -19.60
C GLN A 81 -3.93 15.70 -19.15
N PRO A 82 -5.09 15.62 -19.82
CA PRO A 82 -6.26 14.84 -19.36
C PRO A 82 -6.06 13.33 -19.15
N LEU A 83 -4.96 12.77 -19.65
CA LEU A 83 -4.60 11.35 -19.53
C LEU A 83 -3.39 11.11 -18.60
N HIS A 84 -2.92 12.16 -17.93
CA HIS A 84 -1.78 12.08 -17.02
C HIS A 84 -2.20 12.40 -15.60
N PHE A 85 -1.51 11.75 -14.67
CA PHE A 85 -1.61 12.05 -13.26
C PHE A 85 -0.28 12.65 -12.79
N ARG A 86 -0.38 13.65 -11.93
CA ARG A 86 0.72 14.06 -11.07
C ARG A 86 0.73 13.14 -9.85
N GLU A 87 1.86 12.47 -9.64
CA GLU A 87 2.11 11.66 -8.46
C GLU A 87 2.52 12.54 -7.28
N VAL A 88 1.89 12.33 -6.12
CA VAL A 88 2.20 13.04 -4.88
C VAL A 88 2.38 12.00 -3.77
N GLU A 89 3.58 11.92 -3.19
CA GLU A 89 3.80 11.08 -2.01
C GLU A 89 3.00 11.63 -0.82
N LEU A 90 2.11 10.80 -0.26
CA LEU A 90 1.34 11.12 0.94
C LEU A 90 2.07 10.72 2.22
N ALA A 91 2.75 9.57 2.17
CA ALA A 91 3.50 9.01 3.27
C ALA A 91 4.49 7.96 2.76
N SER A 92 5.57 7.76 3.52
CA SER A 92 6.46 6.63 3.38
C SER A 92 6.86 6.08 4.75
N THR A 93 7.12 4.78 4.81
CA THR A 93 7.64 4.10 5.99
C THR A 93 8.54 2.95 5.58
N ARG A 94 9.31 2.44 6.52
CA ARG A 94 10.04 1.18 6.36
C ARG A 94 9.29 0.05 7.05
N LEU A 95 9.32 -1.11 6.42
CA LEU A 95 8.84 -2.38 6.95
C LEU A 95 10.07 -3.23 7.30
N THR A 96 10.12 -3.69 8.54
CA THR A 96 11.21 -4.45 9.12
C THR A 96 10.69 -5.70 9.81
N SER A 97 11.60 -6.61 10.17
CA SER A 97 11.25 -7.79 10.96
C SER A 97 10.66 -7.46 12.34
N ALA A 98 10.90 -6.25 12.85
CA ALA A 98 10.34 -5.80 14.13
C ALA A 98 8.84 -5.46 14.05
N ASP A 99 8.30 -5.28 12.84
CA ASP A 99 6.90 -4.93 12.61
C ASP A 99 5.95 -6.13 12.67
N ASP A 100 6.46 -7.34 12.94
CA ASP A 100 5.68 -8.58 13.04
C ASP A 100 4.71 -8.76 11.85
N ASN A 101 5.26 -8.58 10.64
CA ASN A 101 4.54 -8.69 9.38
C ASN A 101 3.32 -7.76 9.23
N ARG A 102 3.25 -6.67 9.99
CA ARG A 102 2.17 -5.67 9.86
C ARG A 102 2.67 -4.26 10.06
N VAL A 103 2.29 -3.39 9.13
CA VAL A 103 2.59 -1.97 9.24
C VAL A 103 1.37 -1.12 8.92
N ASN A 104 1.23 -0.05 9.68
CA ASN A 104 0.15 0.93 9.54
C ASN A 104 0.74 2.24 9.00
N VAL A 105 0.21 2.71 7.88
CA VAL A 105 0.61 3.96 7.24
C VAL A 105 -0.53 4.95 7.34
N SER A 106 -0.40 5.93 8.22
CA SER A 106 -1.35 7.03 8.33
C SER A 106 -1.15 8.03 7.21
N ILE A 107 -2.23 8.37 6.51
CA ILE A 107 -2.23 9.36 5.44
C ILE A 107 -3.18 10.51 5.76
N ASN A 108 -2.86 11.69 5.23
CA ASN A 108 -3.68 12.88 5.35
C ASN A 108 -4.14 13.34 3.95
N LEU A 109 -5.45 13.44 3.78
CA LEU A 109 -6.11 13.84 2.53
C LEU A 109 -6.80 15.21 2.66
N ALA A 110 -6.42 16.01 3.65
CA ALA A 110 -6.95 17.36 3.82
C ALA A 110 -6.76 18.20 2.54
N ASN A 111 -7.82 18.90 2.15
CA ASN A 111 -7.87 19.72 0.94
C ASN A 111 -7.67 18.94 -0.37
N ARG A 112 -7.80 17.60 -0.38
CA ARG A 112 -7.78 16.78 -1.58
C ARG A 112 -9.21 16.45 -2.02
N PRO A 113 -9.49 16.40 -3.33
CA PRO A 113 -10.80 16.01 -3.83
C PRO A 113 -11.09 14.54 -3.46
N SER A 114 -12.36 14.27 -3.17
CA SER A 114 -12.91 12.92 -3.01
C SER A 114 -13.76 12.59 -4.25
N PRO A 115 -13.62 11.39 -4.85
CA PRO A 115 -12.75 10.29 -4.44
C PRO A 115 -11.26 10.54 -4.75
N ALA A 116 -10.40 10.11 -3.84
CA ALA A 116 -8.94 10.18 -4.00
C ALA A 116 -8.40 8.87 -4.59
N ARG A 117 -7.63 8.96 -5.68
CA ARG A 117 -6.96 7.82 -6.32
C ARG A 117 -5.59 7.65 -5.71
N VAL A 118 -5.39 6.56 -4.99
CA VAL A 118 -4.17 6.32 -4.21
C VAL A 118 -3.58 4.97 -4.60
N SER A 119 -2.28 4.78 -4.51
CA SER A 119 -1.69 3.46 -4.54
C SER A 119 -0.77 3.23 -3.34
N VAL A 120 -0.66 1.96 -2.94
CA VAL A 120 0.32 1.51 -1.96
C VAL A 120 1.36 0.70 -2.69
N ARG A 121 2.58 1.23 -2.73
CA ARG A 121 3.74 0.56 -3.29
C ARG A 121 4.54 -0.07 -2.17
N VAL A 122 4.82 -1.37 -2.28
CA VAL A 122 5.74 -2.10 -1.42
C VAL A 122 6.96 -2.47 -2.26
N ARG A 123 8.17 -2.16 -1.80
CA ARG A 123 9.42 -2.41 -2.51
C ARG A 123 10.43 -3.08 -1.60
N VAL A 124 11.07 -4.13 -2.12
CA VAL A 124 12.18 -4.84 -1.48
C VAL A 124 13.33 -3.88 -1.21
N ASP A 125 14.10 -4.14 -0.15
CA ASP A 125 15.24 -3.30 0.20
C ASP A 125 16.43 -3.68 -0.69
N THR A 126 16.70 -2.84 -1.68
CA THR A 126 17.79 -3.06 -2.64
C THR A 126 19.11 -2.43 -2.18
N GLU A 127 19.17 -1.87 -0.97
CA GLU A 127 20.43 -1.39 -0.39
C GLU A 127 21.29 -2.55 0.12
N VAL A 128 20.67 -3.71 0.38
CA VAL A 128 21.35 -4.98 0.64
C VAL A 128 22.10 -5.45 -0.63
N PRO A 129 23.21 -6.21 -0.54
CA PRO A 129 23.82 -6.82 -1.72
C PRO A 129 22.85 -7.75 -2.46
N ALA A 130 22.90 -7.76 -3.79
CA ALA A 130 22.07 -8.66 -4.60
C ALA A 130 22.36 -10.14 -4.28
N GLY A 131 21.33 -11.00 -4.30
CA GLY A 131 21.39 -12.38 -3.83
C GLY A 131 21.21 -12.54 -2.32
N LEU A 132 20.96 -11.43 -1.61
CA LEU A 132 20.55 -11.40 -0.21
C LEU A 132 19.26 -10.57 -0.06
N TYR A 133 18.49 -10.39 -1.13
CA TYR A 133 17.18 -9.75 -0.96
C TYR A 133 16.25 -10.71 -0.25
N ASP A 134 15.44 -10.15 0.64
CA ASP A 134 14.43 -10.95 1.34
C ASP A 134 13.34 -11.40 0.35
N ASP A 135 12.89 -12.63 0.54
CA ASP A 135 11.75 -13.21 -0.15
C ASP A 135 10.56 -13.27 0.82
N PHE A 136 9.58 -12.39 0.62
CA PHE A 136 8.42 -12.29 1.49
C PHE A 136 7.13 -12.13 0.69
N VAL A 137 5.98 -12.26 1.37
CA VAL A 137 4.68 -12.21 0.71
C VAL A 137 3.83 -11.06 1.23
N VAL A 138 3.34 -10.20 0.35
CA VAL A 138 2.27 -9.25 0.68
C VAL A 138 0.93 -9.97 0.58
N THR A 139 0.16 -9.99 1.68
CA THR A 139 -1.04 -10.82 1.78
C THR A 139 -2.34 -10.04 1.88
N ARG A 140 -2.29 -8.81 2.40
CA ARG A 140 -3.50 -8.01 2.61
C ARG A 140 -3.21 -6.52 2.65
N LEU A 141 -4.14 -5.76 2.08
CA LEU A 141 -4.26 -4.31 2.25
C LEU A 141 -5.64 -3.99 2.83
N SER A 142 -5.67 -3.21 3.91
CA SER A 142 -6.91 -2.76 4.56
C SER A 142 -6.87 -1.27 4.87
N ASN A 143 -8.03 -0.61 4.87
CA ASN A 143 -8.22 0.76 5.31
C ASN A 143 -8.88 0.78 6.69
N LYS A 144 -8.16 1.30 7.68
CA LYS A 144 -8.60 1.48 9.07
C LYS A 144 -9.03 2.93 9.25
N SER A 145 -10.32 3.19 9.00
CA SER A 145 -10.92 4.51 9.15
C SER A 145 -11.92 4.53 10.29
N SER A 146 -11.76 5.48 11.22
CA SER A 146 -12.69 5.68 12.32
C SER A 146 -14.09 6.02 11.79
N ASN A 147 -15.11 5.34 12.32
CA ASN A 147 -16.52 5.51 11.96
C ASN A 147 -16.80 5.39 10.45
N TYR A 148 -15.93 4.70 9.69
CA TYR A 148 -16.01 4.60 8.24
C TYR A 148 -16.00 5.94 7.50
N THR A 149 -15.37 6.98 8.08
CA THR A 149 -15.21 8.31 7.47
C THR A 149 -14.63 8.22 6.06
N TRP A 150 -13.72 7.27 5.86
CA TRP A 150 -13.17 6.89 4.57
C TRP A 150 -13.49 5.43 4.26
N VAL A 151 -14.04 5.18 3.08
CA VAL A 151 -14.23 3.82 2.55
C VAL A 151 -13.27 3.63 1.37
N ALA A 152 -12.64 2.47 1.34
CA ALA A 152 -11.67 2.12 0.33
C ALA A 152 -12.21 1.05 -0.63
N SER A 153 -11.88 1.16 -1.91
CA SER A 153 -12.15 0.13 -2.92
C SER A 153 -10.90 -0.13 -3.76
N LEU A 154 -10.67 -1.37 -4.17
CA LEU A 154 -9.57 -1.72 -5.05
C LEU A 154 -9.71 -1.05 -6.44
N GLY A 155 -8.60 -0.58 -6.98
CA GLY A 155 -8.50 -0.01 -8.31
C GLY A 155 -8.94 1.46 -8.43
N PHE A 156 -8.76 2.02 -9.63
CA PHE A 156 -9.30 3.31 -10.02
C PHE A 156 -10.58 3.07 -10.85
N PRO A 157 -11.76 3.54 -10.40
CA PRO A 157 -12.97 3.41 -11.19
C PRO A 157 -12.87 4.25 -12.47
N ALA A 158 -13.51 3.75 -13.52
CA ALA A 158 -13.68 4.44 -14.80
C ALA A 158 -14.57 5.69 -14.67
#